data_AF-A0A424MP78-F1
#
_entry.id   AF-A0A424MP78-F1
#
_cell.length_a   1.000
_cell.length_b   1.000
_cell.length_c   1.000
_cell.angle_alpha   90.00
_cell.angle_beta   90.00
_cell.angle_gamma   90.00
#
_symmetry.space_group_name_H-M   'P 1'
#
loop_
_entity.id
_entity.type
_entity.pdbx_description
1 polymer ?
#
loop_
_entity_poly.entity_id
_entity_poly.type
_entity_poly.pdbx_seq_one_letter_code
_entity_poly.pdbx_strand_id
1 'polypeptide(L)'
;MNWEALGAIAEFLGAIAVLITLLYLARQIRQNRDSVESASAETVLSNISNALQNAASSSQVSNVILSGSENIEQLTEKERGQFLFWFYSYFRILEQGYHHYLNKNFTSSIWEGHARHAQTLLSNPGVMKYWELRREVFSPEFQEYIDSLASRETETLSSISAVRKMGEQDS
;
A
#
# COMPACT_ATOMS: atom_id res chain seq x y z
N MET A 1 29.33 53.30 30.34
CA MET A 1 29.51 52.74 28.99
C MET A 1 29.85 51.24 29.07
N ASN A 2 29.02 50.44 29.77
CA ASN A 2 29.18 48.97 29.92
C ASN A 2 27.87 48.21 29.63
N TRP A 3 26.77 48.95 29.44
CA TRP A 3 25.43 48.41 29.20
C TRP A 3 25.27 47.92 27.76
N GLU A 4 25.88 48.60 26.78
CA GLU A 4 25.89 48.15 25.38
C GLU A 4 26.67 46.84 25.22
N ALA A 5 27.84 46.71 25.87
CA ALA A 5 28.62 45.47 25.86
C ALA A 5 27.86 44.32 26.52
N LEU A 6 27.17 44.57 27.64
CA LEU A 6 26.33 43.58 28.30
C LEU A 6 25.13 43.17 27.43
N GLY A 7 24.50 44.13 26.76
CA GLY A 7 23.42 43.89 25.79
C GLY A 7 23.88 43.03 24.62
N ALA A 8 25.02 43.35 24.01
CA ALA A 8 25.60 42.56 22.92
C ALA A 8 25.94 41.12 23.35
N ILE A 9 26.43 40.92 24.58
CA ILE A 9 26.68 39.57 25.12
C ILE A 9 25.35 38.81 25.32
N ALA A 10 24.32 39.47 25.86
CA ALA A 10 23.01 38.86 26.06
C ALA A 10 22.34 38.48 24.72
N GLU A 11 22.44 39.35 23.71
CA GLU A 11 21.98 39.07 22.34
C GLU A 11 22.74 37.90 21.71
N PHE A 12 24.06 37.86 21.87
CA PHE A 12 24.88 36.75 21.37
C PHE A 12 24.48 35.42 22.02
N LEU A 13 24.33 35.40 23.35
CA LEU A 13 23.88 34.21 24.07
C LEU A 13 22.46 33.81 23.69
N GLY A 14 21.56 34.77 23.50
CA GLY A 14 20.20 34.55 23.01
C GLY A 14 20.19 33.93 21.62
N ALA A 15 21.01 34.43 20.70
CA ALA A 15 21.16 33.89 19.35
C ALA A 15 21.69 32.44 19.38
N ILE A 16 22.69 32.15 20.23
CA ILE A 16 23.19 30.79 20.44
C ILE A 16 22.08 29.88 20.97
N ALA A 17 21.31 30.33 21.97
CA ALA A 17 20.21 29.55 22.54
C ALA A 17 19.15 29.21 21.47
N VAL A 18 18.76 30.19 20.64
CA VAL A 18 17.84 29.98 19.51
C VAL A 18 18.42 28.97 18.52
N LEU A 19 19.71 29.07 18.15
CA LEU A 19 20.36 28.10 17.26
C LEU A 19 20.32 26.68 17.83
N ILE A 20 20.61 26.51 19.13
CA ILE A 20 20.53 25.21 19.81
C ILE A 20 19.10 24.67 19.77
N THR A 21 18.10 25.51 20.04
CA THR A 21 16.68 25.12 19.98
C THR A 21 16.27 24.68 18.58
N LEU A 22 16.70 25.39 17.54
CA LEU A 22 16.41 25.01 16.15
C LEU A 22 17.07 23.68 15.76
N LEU A 23 18.32 23.44 16.20
CA LEU A 23 19.01 22.17 15.97
C LEU A 23 18.33 21.01 16.71
N TYR A 24 17.83 21.24 17.93
CA TYR A 24 17.05 20.26 18.67
C TYR A 24 15.73 19.96 17.94
N LEU A 25 14.98 20.99 17.55
CA LEU A 25 13.71 20.83 16.84
C LEU A 25 13.89 20.09 15.50
N ALA A 26 14.95 20.40 14.75
CA ALA A 26 15.26 19.69 13.51
C ALA A 26 15.52 18.20 13.74
N ARG A 27 16.22 17.83 14.82
CA ARG A 27 16.41 16.43 15.21
C ARG A 27 15.10 15.79 15.69
N GLN A 28 14.31 16.52 16.48
CA GLN A 28 13.03 16.05 17.00
C GLN A 28 12.03 15.74 15.87
N ILE A 29 11.96 16.58 14.84
CA ILE A 29 11.10 16.36 13.67
C ILE A 29 11.53 15.09 12.91
N ARG A 30 12.84 14.84 12.76
CA ARG A 30 13.35 13.62 12.11
C ARG A 30 12.97 12.37 12.90
N GLN A 31 13.21 12.36 14.20
CA GLN A 31 12.84 11.22 15.06
C GLN A 31 11.33 10.96 15.06
N ASN A 32 10.52 12.02 15.10
CA ASN A 32 9.07 11.89 15.01
C ASN A 32 8.65 11.28 13.67
N ARG A 33 9.25 11.72 12.56
CA ARG A 33 8.99 11.15 11.24
C ARG A 33 9.29 9.65 11.18
N ASP A 34 10.45 9.22 11.67
CA ASP A 34 10.85 7.81 11.67
C ASP A 34 9.87 6.96 12.51
N SER A 35 9.40 7.51 13.64
CA SER A 35 8.42 6.85 14.49
C SER A 35 7.03 6.74 13.84
N VAL A 36 6.57 7.79 13.14
CA VAL A 36 5.29 7.80 12.42
C VAL A 36 5.32 6.82 11.24
N GLU A 37 6.43 6.76 10.50
CA GLU A 37 6.64 5.78 9.44
C GLU A 37 6.55 4.34 9.96
N SER A 38 7.29 4.03 11.04
CA SER A 38 7.29 2.69 11.63
C SER A 38 5.90 2.27 12.13
N ALA A 39 5.17 3.17 12.79
CA ALA A 39 3.81 2.90 13.27
C ALA A 39 2.80 2.70 12.12
N SER A 40 2.95 3.45 11.03
CA SER A 40 2.10 3.31 9.84
C SER A 40 2.36 1.96 9.16
N ALA A 41 3.64 1.59 9.01
CA ALA A 41 4.05 0.31 8.46
C ALA A 41 3.48 -0.87 9.25
N GLU A 42 3.65 -0.86 10.58
CA GLU A 42 3.13 -1.90 11.46
C GLU A 42 1.61 -2.04 11.36
N THR A 43 0.89 -0.92 11.28
CA THR A 43 -0.58 -0.94 11.16
C THR A 43 -1.04 -1.62 9.88
N VAL A 44 -0.48 -1.26 8.73
CA VAL A 44 -0.86 -1.86 7.44
C VAL A 44 -0.44 -3.32 7.39
N LEU A 45 0.77 -3.67 7.85
CA LEU A 45 1.26 -5.05 7.89
C LEU A 45 0.37 -5.92 8.78
N SER A 46 -0.03 -5.43 9.94
CA SER A 46 -0.95 -6.12 10.85
C SER A 46 -2.32 -6.31 10.20
N ASN A 47 -2.88 -5.27 9.56
CA ASN A 47 -4.17 -5.36 8.88
C ASN A 47 -4.16 -6.39 7.73
N ILE A 48 -3.11 -6.39 6.90
CA ILE A 48 -2.95 -7.38 5.83
C ILE A 48 -2.79 -8.79 6.41
N SER A 49 -1.96 -8.94 7.45
CA SER A 49 -1.75 -10.24 8.12
C SER A 49 -3.05 -10.77 8.71
N ASN A 50 -3.87 -9.91 9.32
CA ASN A 50 -5.17 -10.27 9.87
C ASN A 50 -6.16 -10.68 8.76
N ALA A 51 -6.17 -9.98 7.62
CA ALA A 51 -7.02 -10.33 6.48
C ALA A 51 -6.64 -11.71 5.90
N LEU A 52 -5.34 -11.97 5.75
CA LEU A 52 -4.84 -13.26 5.27
C LEU A 52 -5.09 -14.39 6.27
N GLN A 53 -4.90 -14.12 7.57
CA GLN A 53 -5.19 -15.09 8.63
C GLN A 53 -6.68 -15.42 8.70
N ASN A 54 -7.56 -14.43 8.53
CA ASN A 54 -9.00 -14.64 8.43
C ASN A 54 -9.35 -15.54 7.24
N ALA A 55 -8.74 -15.32 6.08
CA ALA A 55 -8.91 -16.18 4.92
C ALA A 55 -8.44 -17.62 5.20
N ALA A 56 -7.25 -17.78 5.78
CA ALA A 56 -6.61 -19.08 5.99
C ALA A 56 -7.23 -19.91 7.13
N SER A 57 -7.84 -19.27 8.14
CA SER A 57 -8.36 -19.94 9.34
C SER A 57 -9.74 -20.57 9.16
N SER A 58 -10.43 -20.29 8.05
CA SER A 58 -11.75 -20.83 7.76
C SER A 58 -11.77 -21.44 6.37
N SER A 59 -11.98 -22.75 6.29
CA SER A 59 -12.12 -23.46 5.01
C SER A 59 -13.27 -22.89 4.17
N GLN A 60 -14.33 -22.43 4.84
CA GLN A 60 -15.46 -21.79 4.20
C GLN A 60 -15.08 -20.45 3.55
N VAL A 61 -14.34 -19.59 4.26
CA VAL A 61 -13.85 -18.31 3.72
C VAL A 61 -12.85 -18.56 2.59
N SER A 62 -11.87 -19.45 2.82
CA SER A 62 -10.88 -19.87 1.81
C SER A 62 -11.55 -20.34 0.51
N ASN A 63 -12.54 -21.23 0.60
CA ASN A 63 -13.25 -21.73 -0.58
C ASN A 63 -13.98 -20.61 -1.33
N VAL A 64 -14.65 -19.70 -0.62
CA VAL A 64 -15.33 -18.56 -1.24
C VAL A 64 -14.34 -17.66 -1.98
N ILE A 65 -13.20 -17.34 -1.35
CA ILE A 65 -12.15 -16.49 -1.96
C ILE A 65 -11.55 -17.17 -3.17
N LEU A 66 -11.16 -18.45 -3.09
CA LEU A 66 -10.54 -19.19 -4.19
C LEU A 66 -11.50 -19.34 -5.37
N SER A 67 -12.68 -19.92 -5.13
CA SER A 67 -13.69 -20.11 -6.18
C SER A 67 -14.16 -18.78 -6.76
N GLY A 68 -14.36 -17.76 -5.92
CA GLY A 68 -14.76 -16.43 -6.40
C GLY A 68 -13.67 -15.74 -7.21
N SER A 69 -12.39 -15.97 -6.90
CA SER A 69 -11.26 -15.40 -7.64
C SER A 69 -11.16 -16.03 -9.04
N GLU A 70 -11.46 -17.31 -9.18
CA GLU A 70 -11.55 -17.96 -10.49
C GLU A 70 -12.75 -17.44 -11.29
N ASN A 71 -13.94 -17.44 -10.67
CA ASN A 71 -15.18 -16.99 -11.31
C ASN A 71 -16.23 -16.60 -10.25
N ILE A 72 -16.50 -15.30 -10.09
CA ILE A 72 -17.53 -14.79 -9.15
C ILE A 72 -18.92 -15.38 -9.45
N GLU A 73 -19.24 -15.67 -10.72
CA GLU A 73 -20.60 -16.06 -11.10
C GLU A 73 -20.97 -17.48 -10.64
N GLN A 74 -19.98 -18.31 -10.30
CA GLN A 74 -20.22 -19.65 -9.77
C GLN A 74 -20.61 -19.65 -8.28
N LEU A 75 -20.41 -18.53 -7.59
CA LEU A 75 -20.78 -18.39 -6.19
C LEU A 75 -22.30 -18.26 -6.03
N THR A 76 -22.83 -18.90 -4.98
CA THR A 76 -24.19 -18.61 -4.51
C THR A 76 -24.33 -17.15 -4.09
N GLU A 77 -25.56 -16.63 -3.97
CA GLU A 77 -25.79 -15.24 -3.57
C GLU A 77 -25.12 -14.88 -2.23
N LYS A 78 -25.18 -15.78 -1.25
CA LYS A 78 -24.56 -15.58 0.07
C LYS A 78 -23.03 -15.57 -0.02
N GLU A 79 -22.45 -16.52 -0.75
CA GLU A 79 -21.00 -16.60 -0.95
C GLU A 79 -20.49 -15.40 -1.75
N ARG A 80 -21.24 -14.95 -2.76
CA ARG A 80 -20.94 -13.75 -3.52
C ARG A 80 -20.91 -12.52 -2.63
N GLY A 81 -21.92 -12.36 -1.76
CA GLY A 81 -21.92 -11.28 -0.76
C GLY A 81 -20.67 -11.30 0.12
N GLN A 82 -20.29 -12.48 0.62
CA GLN A 82 -19.09 -12.65 1.42
C GLN A 82 -17.81 -12.34 0.66
N PHE A 83 -17.69 -12.80 -0.59
CA PHE A 83 -16.56 -12.50 -1.47
C PHE A 83 -16.41 -10.99 -1.66
N LEU A 84 -17.51 -10.30 -1.99
CA LEU A 84 -17.52 -8.85 -2.18
C LEU A 84 -17.11 -8.09 -0.91
N PHE A 85 -17.60 -8.51 0.27
CA PHE A 85 -17.22 -7.87 1.54
C PHE A 85 -15.75 -8.12 1.90
N TRP A 86 -15.26 -9.33 1.67
CA TRP A 86 -13.87 -9.65 1.96
C TRP A 86 -12.92 -8.84 1.07
N PHE A 87 -13.15 -8.82 -0.24
CA PHE A 87 -12.34 -8.01 -1.16
C PHE A 87 -12.51 -6.51 -0.94
N TYR A 88 -13.69 -6.03 -0.54
CA TYR A 88 -13.85 -4.64 -0.10
C TYR A 88 -12.95 -4.31 1.08
N SER A 89 -12.97 -5.13 2.14
CA SER A 89 -12.09 -4.95 3.29
C SER A 89 -10.61 -4.95 2.86
N TYR A 90 -10.23 -5.93 2.04
CA TYR A 90 -8.85 -6.09 1.59
C TYR A 90 -8.36 -4.90 0.74
N PHE A 91 -9.13 -4.46 -0.26
CA PHE A 91 -8.78 -3.32 -1.09
C PHE A 91 -8.76 -2.00 -0.30
N ARG A 92 -9.57 -1.85 0.75
CA ARG A 92 -9.50 -0.67 1.65
C ARG A 92 -8.19 -0.63 2.44
N ILE A 93 -7.66 -1.79 2.84
CA ILE A 93 -6.34 -1.88 3.48
C ILE A 93 -5.24 -1.50 2.49
N LEU A 94 -5.34 -1.97 1.24
CA LEU A 94 -4.42 -1.58 0.17
C LEU A 94 -4.46 -0.07 -0.12
N GLU A 95 -5.66 0.52 -0.21
CA GLU A 95 -5.82 1.96 -0.40
C GLU A 95 -5.18 2.77 0.74
N GLN A 96 -5.40 2.35 1.99
CA GLN A 96 -4.73 2.96 3.14
C GLN A 96 -3.21 2.90 2.99
N GLY A 97 -2.65 1.72 2.69
CA GLY A 97 -1.21 1.57 2.46
C GLY A 97 -0.69 2.45 1.33
N TYR A 98 -1.45 2.56 0.24
CA TYR A 98 -1.10 3.41 -0.90
C TYR A 98 -1.05 4.89 -0.52
N HIS A 99 -2.01 5.39 0.26
CA HIS A 99 -1.98 6.77 0.74
C HIS A 99 -0.81 7.03 1.69
N HIS A 100 -0.46 6.08 2.56
CA HIS A 100 0.72 6.25 3.40
C HIS A 100 2.03 6.25 2.57
N TYR A 101 2.08 5.46 1.48
CA TYR A 101 3.18 5.50 0.52
C TYR A 101 3.29 6.86 -0.19
N LEU A 102 2.18 7.41 -0.70
CA LEU A 102 2.15 8.74 -1.32
C LEU A 102 2.63 9.83 -0.35
N ASN A 103 2.27 9.71 0.93
CA ASN A 103 2.66 10.64 1.98
C ASN A 103 4.11 10.46 2.48
N LYS A 104 4.89 9.53 1.89
CA LYS A 104 6.28 9.23 2.28
C LYS A 104 6.42 8.76 3.73
N ASN A 105 5.39 8.09 4.22
CA ASN A 105 5.36 7.40 5.51
C ASN A 105 5.61 5.89 5.36
N PHE A 106 5.97 5.43 4.15
CA PHE A 106 6.41 4.07 3.85
C PHE A 106 7.67 4.15 2.99
N THR A 107 8.68 3.36 3.33
CA THR A 107 9.74 3.00 2.38
C THR A 107 9.14 2.30 1.16
N SER A 108 9.73 2.54 -0.01
CA SER A 108 9.27 1.92 -1.26
C SER A 108 9.34 0.39 -1.21
N SER A 109 10.35 -0.17 -0.54
CA SER A 109 10.54 -1.61 -0.42
C SER A 109 9.38 -2.31 0.30
N ILE A 110 8.81 -1.71 1.33
CA ILE A 110 7.66 -2.28 2.06
C ILE A 110 6.42 -2.26 1.17
N TRP A 111 6.12 -1.11 0.56
CA TRP A 111 4.93 -0.96 -0.27
C TRP A 111 4.96 -1.83 -1.53
N GLU A 112 6.12 -1.92 -2.19
CA GLU A 112 6.29 -2.71 -3.42
C GLU A 112 5.96 -4.20 -3.25
N GLY A 113 6.22 -4.77 -2.07
CA GLY A 113 5.84 -6.15 -1.76
C GLY A 113 4.33 -6.34 -1.81
N HIS A 114 3.58 -5.42 -1.19
CA HIS A 114 2.12 -5.44 -1.20
C HIS A 114 1.54 -5.14 -2.59
N ALA A 115 2.15 -4.21 -3.32
CA ALA A 115 1.78 -3.91 -4.70
C ALA A 115 1.90 -5.13 -5.62
N ARG A 116 3.00 -5.88 -5.52
CA ARG A 116 3.19 -7.13 -6.29
C ARG A 116 2.14 -8.18 -5.93
N HIS A 117 1.79 -8.31 -4.66
CA HIS A 117 0.76 -9.25 -4.25
C HIS A 117 -0.63 -8.84 -4.77
N ALA A 118 -0.97 -7.55 -4.71
CA ALA A 118 -2.19 -7.02 -5.30
C ALA A 118 -2.24 -7.26 -6.82
N GLN A 119 -1.12 -7.09 -7.52
CA GLN A 119 -1.00 -7.42 -8.94
C GLN A 119 -1.34 -8.89 -9.20
N THR A 120 -0.73 -9.83 -8.48
CA THR A 120 -1.08 -11.27 -8.60
C THR A 120 -2.55 -11.56 -8.28
N LEU A 121 -3.20 -10.80 -7.40
CA LEU A 121 -4.63 -10.96 -7.16
C LEU A 121 -5.45 -10.49 -8.36
N LEU A 122 -5.11 -9.35 -8.95
CA LEU A 122 -5.79 -8.79 -10.13
C LEU A 122 -5.68 -9.67 -11.38
N SER A 123 -4.68 -10.56 -11.45
CA SER A 123 -4.57 -11.56 -12.52
C SER A 123 -5.72 -12.57 -12.51
N ASN A 124 -6.44 -12.70 -11.39
CA ASN A 124 -7.56 -13.61 -11.26
C ASN A 124 -8.84 -12.97 -11.86
N PRO A 125 -9.52 -13.63 -12.81
CA PRO A 125 -10.67 -13.04 -13.52
C PRO A 125 -11.78 -12.55 -12.60
N GLY A 126 -12.05 -13.28 -11.52
CA GLY A 126 -13.03 -12.89 -10.52
C GLY A 126 -12.61 -11.67 -9.73
N VAL A 127 -11.33 -11.54 -9.35
CA VAL A 127 -10.85 -10.34 -8.64
C VAL A 127 -10.89 -9.11 -9.55
N MET A 128 -10.50 -9.26 -10.82
CA MET A 128 -10.64 -8.18 -11.80
C MET A 128 -12.12 -7.81 -11.99
N LYS A 129 -13.02 -8.80 -12.00
CA LYS A 129 -14.46 -8.54 -12.07
C LYS A 129 -14.99 -7.79 -10.85
N TYR A 130 -14.50 -8.12 -9.65
CA TYR A 130 -14.78 -7.35 -8.44
C TYR A 130 -14.33 -5.90 -8.60
N TRP A 131 -13.10 -5.69 -9.10
CA TRP A 131 -12.54 -4.37 -9.31
C TRP A 131 -13.40 -3.53 -10.27
N GLU A 132 -13.77 -4.08 -11.43
CA GLU A 132 -14.68 -3.42 -12.37
C GLU A 132 -16.00 -2.99 -11.72
N LEU A 133 -16.56 -3.84 -10.86
CA LEU A 133 -17.86 -3.62 -10.22
C LEU A 133 -17.82 -2.64 -9.04
N ARG A 134 -16.64 -2.35 -8.48
CA ARG A 134 -16.51 -1.62 -7.21
C ARG A 134 -15.50 -0.49 -7.21
N ARG A 135 -14.64 -0.35 -8.24
CA ARG A 135 -13.56 0.65 -8.27
C ARG A 135 -13.99 2.07 -7.91
N GLU A 136 -15.21 2.47 -8.25
CA GLU A 136 -15.77 3.80 -7.98
C GLU A 136 -15.90 4.15 -6.48
N VAL A 137 -15.88 3.17 -5.57
CA VAL A 137 -15.94 3.44 -4.12
C VAL A 137 -14.58 3.84 -3.53
N PHE A 138 -13.51 3.72 -4.31
CA PHE A 138 -12.14 4.08 -3.91
C PHE A 138 -11.74 5.44 -4.49
N SER A 139 -10.71 6.05 -3.92
CA SER A 139 -10.13 7.31 -4.38
C SER A 139 -9.64 7.22 -5.83
N PRO A 140 -9.76 8.30 -6.63
CA PRO A 140 -9.30 8.31 -8.02
C PRO A 140 -7.84 7.91 -8.18
N GLU A 141 -6.96 8.37 -7.29
CA GLU A 141 -5.52 8.07 -7.33
C GLU A 141 -5.26 6.57 -7.10
N PHE A 142 -6.01 5.95 -6.18
CA PHE A 142 -5.91 4.51 -5.97
C PHE A 142 -6.48 3.71 -7.15
N GLN A 143 -7.56 4.21 -7.77
CA GLN A 143 -8.10 3.60 -8.98
C GLN A 143 -7.06 3.55 -10.10
N GLU A 144 -6.45 4.70 -10.42
CA GLU A 144 -5.38 4.81 -11.41
C GLU A 144 -4.20 3.88 -11.09
N TYR A 145 -3.83 3.79 -9.81
CA TYR A 145 -2.76 2.92 -9.37
C TYR A 145 -3.06 1.43 -9.62
N ILE A 146 -4.24 0.96 -9.21
CA ILE A 146 -4.66 -0.44 -9.42
C ILE A 146 -4.77 -0.77 -10.91
N ASP A 147 -5.32 0.14 -11.72
CA ASP A 147 -5.41 -0.04 -13.18
C ASP A 147 -4.01 -0.13 -13.81
N SER A 148 -3.05 0.64 -13.31
CA SER A 148 -1.65 0.56 -13.76
C SER A 148 -1.00 -0.80 -13.42
N LEU A 149 -1.34 -1.41 -12.28
CA LEU A 149 -0.83 -2.72 -11.90
C LEU A 149 -1.38 -3.83 -12.80
N ALA A 150 -2.69 -3.79 -13.08
CA ALA A 150 -3.35 -4.74 -13.98
C ALA A 150 -2.79 -4.67 -15.41
N SER A 151 -2.45 -3.47 -15.88
CA SER A 151 -1.89 -3.26 -17.23
C SER A 151 -0.47 -3.85 -17.36
N ARG A 152 0.39 -3.67 -16.35
CA ARG A 152 1.80 -4.16 -16.36
C ARG A 152 1.91 -5.68 -16.42
N GLU A 153 0.94 -6.41 -15.88
CA GLU A 153 0.95 -7.86 -15.91
C GLU A 153 0.58 -8.42 -17.28
N THR A 154 -0.38 -7.78 -17.95
CA THR A 154 -0.78 -8.13 -19.32
C THR A 154 0.42 -8.05 -20.27
N GLU A 155 1.28 -7.04 -20.12
CA GLU A 155 2.51 -6.90 -20.91
C GLU A 155 3.55 -7.99 -20.59
N THR A 156 3.70 -8.37 -19.32
CA THR A 156 4.67 -9.38 -18.88
C THR A 156 4.28 -10.79 -19.34
N LEU A 157 3.01 -11.17 -19.23
CA LEU A 157 2.51 -12.46 -19.71
C LEU A 157 2.50 -12.54 -21.25
N SER A 158 2.20 -11.42 -21.94
CA SER A 158 2.30 -11.33 -23.39
C SER A 158 3.74 -11.51 -23.89
N SER A 159 4.73 -10.94 -23.20
CA SER A 159 6.14 -11.06 -23.60
C SER A 159 6.70 -12.45 -23.30
N ILE A 160 6.35 -13.08 -22.17
CA ILE A 160 6.73 -14.48 -21.89
C ILE A 160 6.13 -15.46 -22.91
N SER A 161 4.85 -15.30 -23.23
CA SER A 161 4.18 -16.16 -24.21
C SER A 161 4.68 -15.95 -25.65
N ALA A 162 5.05 -14.72 -26.03
CA ALA A 162 5.68 -14.41 -27.32
C ALA A 162 7.06 -15.08 -27.46
N VAL A 163 7.91 -15.01 -26.43
CA VAL A 163 9.22 -15.66 -26.41
C VAL A 163 9.09 -17.19 -26.51
N ARG A 164 8.12 -17.77 -25.79
CA ARG A 164 7.87 -19.22 -25.86
C ARG A 164 7.41 -19.66 -27.26
N LYS A 165 6.55 -18.88 -27.92
CA LYS A 165 6.10 -19.19 -29.30
C LYS A 165 7.22 -19.06 -30.34
N MET A 166 8.18 -18.15 -30.16
CA MET A 166 9.36 -18.07 -31.03
C MET A 166 10.28 -19.27 -30.87
N GLY A 167 10.46 -19.79 -29.65
CA GLY A 167 11.26 -20.99 -29.40
C GLY A 167 10.67 -22.30 -29.96
N GLU A 168 9.35 -22.38 -30.09
CA GLU A 168 8.64 -23.54 -30.66
C GLU A 168 8.61 -23.53 -32.22
N GLN A 169 8.96 -22.43 -32.88
CA GLN A 169 9.02 -22.33 -34.36
C GLN A 169 10.41 -22.64 -34.94
N ASP A 170 11.45 -22.65 -34.11
CA ASP A 170 12.84 -22.95 -34.49
C ASP A 170 13.28 -24.39 -34.15
N SER A 171 12.33 -25.28 -33.80
CA SER A 171 12.54 -26.72 -33.54
C SER A 171 11.78 -27.59 -34.54
#